data_AF-A0A3F2ZVI1-F1
#
_entry.id   AF-A0A3F2ZVI1-F1
#
_cell.length_a   1.000
_cell.length_b   1.000
_cell.length_c   1.000
_cell.angle_alpha   90.00
_cell.angle_beta   90.00
_cell.angle_gamma   90.00
#
_symmetry.space_group_name_H-M   'P 1'
#
loop_
_entity.id
_entity.type
_entity.pdbx_description
1 polymer ?
#
loop_
_entity_poly.entity_id
_entity_poly.type
_entity_poly.pdbx_seq_one_letter_code
_entity_poly.pdbx_strand_id
1 'polypeptide(L)'
;MVEGNSKIYRLKNITDLCSNNGLNNGLKKPEFRLTEIKSLMRFWWRALNFYTNASTMKKEEENIFGNSDTYKSPIIFKTESNGFKYDDGSHEVRKNNKPINCFKSGKIVEIKLSVYKRKINQKEYINKELYFYDNLLKISLILGGIGKRSRRGCGVFMLEENDKECNLKNQIKSYMENLNVNKYYEFSKENDKYLELVRKDEYRNKKFKYPYIEEIIISKEAVSEEYFYIKIKESIDATRNEKFQYKDYKCEKLACPVYVTCYGDSNELYPIIVKLYNTNQHETYDNYYKKFKEVILCSKE
;
A
#
# COMPACT_ATOMS: atom_id res chain seq x y z
N MET A 1 3.08 27.72 -10.66
CA MET A 1 3.92 26.60 -10.17
C MET A 1 5.20 26.66 -10.96
N VAL A 2 6.35 26.58 -10.31
CA VAL A 2 7.67 26.51 -10.98
C VAL A 2 8.17 25.09 -10.84
N GLU A 3 8.60 24.47 -11.95
CA GLU A 3 9.16 23.11 -11.93
C GLU A 3 10.41 23.10 -11.06
N GLY A 4 10.40 22.22 -10.06
CA GLY A 4 11.56 21.93 -9.25
C GLY A 4 12.23 20.65 -9.72
N ASN A 5 12.68 19.84 -8.77
CA ASN A 5 13.34 18.58 -9.06
C ASN A 5 12.34 17.52 -9.55
N SER A 6 12.81 16.61 -10.40
CA SER A 6 12.06 15.45 -10.84
C SER A 6 12.91 14.19 -10.81
N LYS A 7 12.26 13.03 -10.79
CA LYS A 7 12.91 11.71 -10.83
C LYS A 7 12.04 10.72 -11.61
N ILE A 8 12.68 9.90 -12.43
CA ILE A 8 12.05 8.81 -13.18
C ILE A 8 12.17 7.53 -12.35
N TYR A 9 11.11 6.71 -12.38
CA TYR A 9 11.03 5.43 -11.70
C TYR A 9 10.56 4.37 -12.69
N ARG A 10 11.26 3.24 -12.71
CA ARG A 10 10.86 2.02 -13.42
C ARG A 10 10.11 1.12 -12.44
N LEU A 11 8.79 1.11 -12.55
CA LEU A 11 7.91 0.33 -11.68
C LEU A 11 7.56 -0.99 -12.34
N LYS A 12 7.92 -2.10 -11.72
CA LYS A 12 7.49 -3.44 -12.13
C LYS A 12 6.30 -3.89 -11.28
N ASN A 13 5.20 -4.34 -11.89
CA ASN A 13 4.17 -5.02 -11.12
C ASN A 13 4.61 -6.45 -10.86
N ILE A 14 4.50 -6.86 -9.61
CA ILE A 14 5.06 -8.13 -9.12
C ILE A 14 3.92 -9.13 -8.87
N THR A 15 2.73 -8.60 -8.65
CA THR A 15 1.49 -9.35 -8.62
C THR A 15 0.50 -8.77 -9.62
N ASP A 16 -0.56 -9.53 -9.93
CA ASP A 16 -1.57 -9.12 -10.90
C ASP A 16 -2.22 -7.77 -10.55
N LEU A 17 -2.25 -6.85 -11.52
CA LEU A 17 -2.93 -5.56 -11.36
C LEU A 17 -4.38 -5.66 -11.85
N CYS A 18 -5.29 -5.79 -10.89
CA CYS A 18 -6.73 -5.80 -11.16
C CYS A 18 -7.30 -4.39 -11.06
N SER A 19 -7.56 -3.66 -12.14
CA SER A 19 -8.07 -2.28 -12.03
C SER A 19 -9.54 -2.11 -12.43
N ASN A 20 -10.08 -0.90 -12.23
CA ASN A 20 -11.41 -0.55 -12.70
C ASN A 20 -11.40 -0.27 -14.19
N ASN A 21 -12.40 -0.83 -14.88
CA ASN A 21 -12.48 -0.87 -16.34
C ASN A 21 -12.46 0.56 -16.92
N GLY A 22 -11.43 0.90 -17.69
CA GLY A 22 -11.58 1.95 -18.69
C GLY A 22 -12.58 1.44 -19.74
N LEU A 23 -13.58 2.25 -20.08
CA LEU A 23 -14.42 1.97 -21.24
C LEU A 23 -13.54 2.19 -22.48
N ASN A 24 -13.16 1.11 -23.16
CA ASN A 24 -12.42 1.21 -24.41
C ASN A 24 -13.15 0.36 -25.45
N ASN A 25 -13.86 1.02 -26.38
CA ASN A 25 -14.71 0.40 -27.40
C ASN A 25 -15.74 -0.59 -26.84
N GLY A 26 -16.40 -0.26 -25.72
CA GLY A 26 -17.43 -1.11 -25.10
C GLY A 26 -16.90 -2.34 -24.35
N LEU A 27 -15.60 -2.64 -24.43
CA LEU A 27 -14.96 -3.74 -23.72
C LEU A 27 -14.36 -3.27 -22.39
N LYS A 28 -14.57 -4.07 -21.34
CA LYS A 28 -14.07 -3.81 -19.98
C LYS A 28 -12.59 -4.22 -19.88
N LYS A 29 -11.70 -3.25 -20.11
CA LYS A 29 -10.25 -3.44 -20.13
C LYS A 29 -9.61 -2.91 -18.83
N PRO A 30 -8.67 -3.62 -18.17
CA PRO A 30 -7.89 -3.04 -17.09
C PRO A 30 -7.08 -1.86 -17.65
N GLU A 31 -6.90 -0.84 -16.81
CA GLU A 31 -6.17 0.40 -17.08
C GLU A 31 -5.24 0.72 -15.91
N PHE A 32 -3.99 1.07 -16.20
CA PHE A 32 -3.06 1.60 -15.20
C PHE A 32 -3.25 3.11 -15.05
N ARG A 33 -3.48 3.58 -13.81
CA ARG A 33 -3.75 5.00 -13.54
C ARG A 33 -2.77 5.56 -12.51
N LEU A 34 -2.03 6.61 -12.90
CA LEU A 34 -1.11 7.33 -12.01
C LEU A 34 -1.81 7.93 -10.78
N THR A 35 -3.11 8.22 -10.88
CA THR A 35 -3.92 8.70 -9.76
C THR A 35 -4.02 7.66 -8.64
N GLU A 36 -3.91 6.37 -8.94
CA GLU A 36 -3.91 5.31 -7.92
C GLU A 36 -2.60 5.28 -7.13
N ILE A 37 -1.45 5.54 -7.77
CA ILE A 37 -0.15 5.68 -7.07
C ILE A 37 -0.19 6.85 -6.10
N LYS A 38 -0.70 8.00 -6.56
CA LYS A 38 -0.84 9.17 -5.68
C LYS A 38 -1.79 8.90 -4.52
N SER A 39 -2.87 8.16 -4.77
CA SER A 39 -3.83 7.75 -3.73
C SER A 39 -3.21 6.79 -2.72
N LEU A 40 -2.35 5.86 -3.18
CA LEU A 40 -1.57 4.95 -2.34
C LEU A 40 -0.63 5.72 -1.40
N MET A 41 0.15 6.68 -1.94
CA MET A 41 1.03 7.55 -1.15
C MET A 41 0.25 8.36 -0.10
N ARG A 42 -0.87 8.95 -0.51
CA ARG A 42 -1.74 9.74 0.36
C ARG A 42 -2.33 8.89 1.48
N PHE A 43 -2.75 7.67 1.18
CA PHE A 43 -3.26 6.71 2.16
C PHE A 43 -2.20 6.32 3.19
N TRP A 44 -1.03 5.87 2.73
CA TRP A 44 0.03 5.42 3.64
C TRP A 44 0.64 6.55 4.44
N TRP A 45 0.72 7.76 3.88
CA TRP A 45 1.11 8.94 4.65
C TRP A 45 0.19 9.15 5.86
N ARG A 46 -1.15 9.11 5.66
CA ARG A 46 -2.10 9.22 6.79
C ARG A 46 -1.91 8.10 7.80
N ALA A 47 -1.79 6.87 7.33
CA ALA A 47 -1.73 5.69 8.20
C ALA A 47 -0.43 5.60 9.01
N LEU A 48 0.69 6.07 8.43
CA LEU A 48 2.00 6.12 9.07
C LEU A 48 2.07 7.21 10.15
N ASN A 49 1.48 8.36 9.92
CA ASN A 49 1.57 9.51 10.81
C ASN A 49 0.65 9.40 12.04
N PHE A 50 0.95 10.20 13.06
CA PHE A 50 0.14 10.34 14.26
C PHE A 50 -0.42 11.76 14.37
N TYR A 51 -1.73 11.86 14.55
CA TYR A 51 -2.45 13.11 14.79
C TYR A 51 -3.49 12.93 15.90
N THR A 52 -3.62 13.90 16.78
CA THR A 52 -4.62 13.83 17.87
C THR A 52 -6.06 13.93 17.36
N ASN A 53 -6.27 14.49 16.17
CA ASN A 53 -7.58 14.61 15.55
C ASN A 53 -7.50 14.57 14.00
N ALA A 54 -8.60 14.17 13.36
CA ALA A 54 -8.68 14.01 11.91
C ALA A 54 -8.64 15.34 11.13
N SER A 55 -9.07 16.45 11.74
CA SER A 55 -9.06 17.77 11.09
C SER A 55 -7.64 18.27 10.85
N THR A 56 -6.77 18.17 11.86
CA THR A 56 -5.35 18.51 11.74
C THR A 56 -4.65 17.63 10.71
N MET A 57 -4.90 16.32 10.73
CA MET A 57 -4.37 15.40 9.72
C MET A 57 -4.80 15.79 8.31
N LYS A 58 -6.08 16.11 8.11
CA LYS A 58 -6.61 16.54 6.81
C LYS A 58 -5.92 17.81 6.33
N LYS A 59 -5.76 18.82 7.19
CA LYS A 59 -5.06 20.06 6.83
C LYS A 59 -3.62 19.79 6.37
N GLU A 60 -2.87 18.96 7.09
CA GLU A 60 -1.51 18.59 6.71
C GLU A 60 -1.45 17.76 5.42
N GLU A 61 -2.43 16.88 5.22
CA GLU A 61 -2.56 16.12 3.97
C GLU A 61 -2.76 17.05 2.76
N GLU A 62 -3.61 18.06 2.88
CA GLU A 62 -3.84 19.08 1.84
C GLU A 62 -2.59 19.95 1.60
N ASN A 63 -1.79 20.16 2.65
CA ASN A 63 -0.48 20.81 2.55
C ASN A 63 0.54 19.98 1.75
N ILE A 64 0.42 18.65 1.75
CA ILE A 64 1.38 17.75 1.08
C ILE A 64 0.90 17.34 -0.32
N PHE A 65 -0.40 17.11 -0.49
CA PHE A 65 -0.96 16.54 -1.71
C PHE A 65 -1.89 17.48 -2.47
N GLY A 66 -2.29 18.61 -1.88
CA GLY A 66 -3.33 19.47 -2.42
C GLY A 66 -4.75 18.99 -2.12
N ASN A 67 -5.71 19.80 -2.51
CA ASN A 67 -7.15 19.52 -2.41
C ASN A 67 -7.85 19.95 -3.72
N SER A 68 -9.14 19.64 -3.84
CA SER A 68 -9.91 19.95 -5.04
C SER A 68 -10.25 21.44 -5.17
N ASP A 69 -10.33 22.15 -4.04
CA ASP A 69 -11.01 23.44 -3.98
C ASP A 69 -10.03 24.63 -3.95
N THR A 70 -8.88 24.49 -3.29
CA THR A 70 -8.02 25.61 -2.89
C THR A 70 -6.59 25.47 -3.42
N TYR A 71 -5.99 24.29 -3.28
CA TYR A 71 -4.56 24.12 -3.49
C TYR A 71 -4.26 23.00 -4.48
N LYS A 72 -3.71 23.37 -5.63
CA LYS A 72 -3.12 22.40 -6.56
C LYS A 72 -2.05 21.58 -5.87
N SER A 73 -1.97 20.31 -6.27
CA SER A 73 -0.96 19.40 -5.76
C SER A 73 0.45 19.88 -6.12
N PRO A 74 1.43 19.82 -5.19
CA PRO A 74 2.81 20.12 -5.50
C PRO A 74 3.49 18.99 -6.30
N ILE A 75 2.85 17.83 -6.47
CA ILE A 75 3.41 16.71 -7.22
C ILE A 75 2.61 16.40 -8.49
N ILE A 76 3.33 16.10 -9.55
CA ILE A 76 2.78 15.62 -10.83
C ILE A 76 3.46 14.32 -11.18
N PHE A 77 2.66 13.32 -11.51
CA PHE A 77 3.11 12.09 -12.15
C PHE A 77 2.84 12.17 -13.64
N LYS A 78 3.81 11.74 -14.45
CA LYS A 78 3.65 11.52 -15.90
C LYS A 78 4.15 10.12 -16.24
N THR A 79 3.54 9.48 -17.22
CA THR A 79 4.09 8.24 -17.79
C THR A 79 5.09 8.65 -18.88
N GLU A 80 6.31 8.15 -18.83
CA GLU A 80 7.36 8.47 -19.80
C GLU A 80 7.41 7.47 -20.96
N SER A 81 6.96 6.24 -20.74
CA SER A 81 6.85 5.20 -21.78
C SER A 81 5.39 4.95 -22.18
N ASN A 82 5.18 4.26 -23.31
CA ASN A 82 3.88 3.67 -23.60
C ASN A 82 3.60 2.66 -22.49
N GLY A 83 2.76 3.04 -21.52
CA GLY A 83 2.45 2.21 -20.34
C GLY A 83 1.82 0.86 -20.69
N PHE A 84 1.23 0.20 -19.69
CA PHE A 84 0.54 -1.08 -19.87
C PHE A 84 -0.40 -1.07 -21.09
N LYS A 85 -0.13 -1.91 -22.10
CA LYS A 85 -1.04 -2.10 -23.23
C LYS A 85 -1.98 -3.27 -22.90
N TYR A 86 -3.23 -3.17 -23.33
CA TYR A 86 -4.23 -4.20 -23.01
C TYR A 86 -3.88 -5.60 -23.52
N ASP A 87 -3.18 -5.67 -24.66
CA ASP A 87 -2.83 -6.94 -25.31
C ASP A 87 -1.65 -7.67 -24.62
N ASP A 88 -1.14 -7.11 -23.51
CA ASP A 88 0.00 -7.63 -22.77
C ASP A 88 -0.31 -8.84 -21.86
N GLY A 89 -1.52 -9.41 -21.96
CA GLY A 89 -1.95 -10.59 -21.23
C GLY A 89 -2.92 -10.27 -20.09
N SER A 90 -4.14 -10.77 -20.21
CA SER A 90 -5.16 -10.71 -19.17
C SER A 90 -5.15 -11.97 -18.33
N HIS A 91 -5.16 -11.83 -17.01
CA HIS A 91 -5.42 -12.91 -16.07
C HIS A 91 -6.76 -12.67 -15.35
N GLU A 92 -7.51 -13.74 -15.08
CA GLU A 92 -8.80 -13.66 -14.38
C GLU A 92 -8.64 -13.99 -12.90
N VAL A 93 -8.71 -12.97 -12.05
CA VAL A 93 -8.79 -13.18 -10.60
C VAL A 93 -10.25 -13.30 -10.17
N ARG A 94 -10.64 -14.42 -9.57
CA ARG A 94 -12.03 -14.65 -9.14
C ARG A 94 -12.36 -13.91 -7.84
N LYS A 95 -13.50 -13.20 -7.83
CA LYS A 95 -14.15 -12.66 -6.64
C LYS A 95 -15.58 -13.16 -6.57
N ASN A 96 -15.91 -14.02 -5.61
CA ASN A 96 -17.25 -14.62 -5.46
C ASN A 96 -17.73 -15.26 -6.79
N ASN A 97 -16.87 -16.06 -7.43
CA ASN A 97 -17.09 -16.67 -8.75
C ASN A 97 -17.27 -15.70 -9.93
N LYS A 98 -17.11 -14.38 -9.74
CA LYS A 98 -17.05 -13.41 -10.85
C LYS A 98 -15.60 -13.17 -11.26
N PRO A 99 -15.24 -13.35 -12.54
CA PRO A 99 -13.90 -13.05 -13.02
C PRO A 99 -13.64 -11.54 -12.97
N ILE A 100 -12.41 -11.17 -12.64
CA ILE A 100 -11.89 -9.80 -12.73
C ILE A 100 -10.71 -9.84 -13.67
N ASN A 101 -10.78 -9.09 -14.76
CA ASN A 101 -9.66 -8.92 -15.67
C ASN A 101 -8.56 -8.11 -15.00
N CYS A 102 -7.34 -8.65 -15.01
CA CYS A 102 -6.16 -8.05 -14.43
C CYS A 102 -5.02 -8.07 -15.46
N PHE A 103 -4.09 -7.11 -15.37
CA PHE A 103 -2.80 -7.25 -16.03
C PHE A 103 -1.98 -8.29 -15.27
N LYS A 104 -1.39 -9.25 -15.98
CA LYS A 104 -0.50 -10.24 -15.39
C LYS A 104 0.71 -9.57 -14.71
N SER A 105 1.26 -10.19 -13.66
CA SER A 105 2.56 -9.84 -13.08
C SER A 105 3.69 -9.76 -14.13
N GLY A 106 4.72 -8.97 -13.83
CA GLY A 106 5.98 -8.88 -14.59
C GLY A 106 6.09 -7.72 -15.58
N LYS A 107 5.09 -6.84 -15.69
CA LYS A 107 5.13 -5.67 -16.58
C LYS A 107 5.80 -4.48 -15.91
N ILE A 108 6.41 -3.64 -16.75
CA ILE A 108 7.15 -2.46 -16.31
C ILE A 108 6.49 -1.22 -16.88
N VAL A 109 6.41 -0.17 -16.06
CA VAL A 109 5.99 1.17 -16.47
C VAL A 109 6.99 2.20 -15.97
N GLU A 110 7.34 3.16 -16.83
CA GLU A 110 8.19 4.29 -16.46
C GLU A 110 7.32 5.48 -16.10
N ILE A 111 7.53 6.00 -14.88
CA ILE A 111 6.82 7.16 -14.39
C ILE A 111 7.82 8.24 -13.97
N LYS A 112 7.51 9.50 -14.28
CA LYS A 112 8.23 10.67 -13.78
C LYS A 112 7.43 11.32 -12.67
N LEU A 113 8.04 11.43 -11.48
CA LEU A 113 7.55 12.28 -10.40
C LEU A 113 8.25 13.63 -10.48
N SER A 114 7.48 14.70 -10.61
CA SER A 114 7.98 16.07 -10.60
C SER A 114 7.39 16.83 -9.42
N VAL A 115 8.25 17.55 -8.66
CA VAL A 115 7.82 18.40 -7.54
C VAL A 115 7.88 19.86 -7.97
N TYR A 116 6.79 20.57 -7.76
CA TYR A 116 6.63 21.96 -8.11
C TYR A 116 6.57 22.82 -6.86
N LYS A 117 7.25 23.97 -6.90
CA LYS A 117 7.07 24.98 -5.86
C LYS A 117 5.68 25.62 -6.02
N ARG A 118 4.87 25.57 -4.96
CA ARG A 118 3.58 26.27 -4.86
C ARG A 118 3.58 27.29 -3.74
N LYS A 119 2.93 28.43 -3.98
CA LYS A 119 2.59 29.43 -2.96
C LYS A 119 1.29 28.96 -2.29
N ILE A 120 1.29 28.80 -0.98
CA ILE A 120 0.10 28.43 -0.20
C ILE A 120 -0.58 29.69 0.36
N ASN A 121 0.20 30.73 0.64
CA ASN A 121 -0.25 32.08 0.97
C ASN A 121 0.68 33.11 0.26
N GLN A 122 0.45 34.42 0.44
CA GLN A 122 1.23 35.46 -0.24
C GLN A 122 2.73 35.48 0.13
N LYS A 123 3.17 34.75 1.19
CA LYS A 123 4.52 34.87 1.77
C LYS A 123 5.27 33.54 1.98
N GLU A 124 4.63 32.37 1.94
CA GLU A 124 5.24 31.08 2.31
C GLU A 124 5.01 29.98 1.26
N TYR A 125 6.09 29.23 1.02
CA TYR A 125 6.12 27.98 0.27
C TYR A 125 6.24 26.83 1.27
N ILE A 126 5.17 26.05 1.50
CA ILE A 126 5.25 24.84 2.33
C ILE A 126 5.29 23.64 1.38
N ASN A 127 6.46 23.38 0.81
CA ASN A 127 6.63 22.25 -0.10
C ASN A 127 7.65 21.30 0.50
N LYS A 128 7.27 20.03 0.62
CA LYS A 128 8.25 18.97 0.86
C LYS A 128 9.15 18.84 -0.35
N GLU A 129 10.39 18.40 -0.14
CA GLU A 129 11.36 18.19 -1.22
C GLU A 129 11.08 16.88 -1.96
N LEU A 130 11.67 16.72 -3.15
CA LEU A 130 11.60 15.47 -3.92
C LEU A 130 12.02 14.26 -3.09
N TYR A 131 13.02 14.41 -2.23
CA TYR A 131 13.48 13.36 -1.31
C TYR A 131 12.37 12.83 -0.40
N PHE A 132 11.52 13.71 0.15
CA PHE A 132 10.38 13.28 0.97
C PHE A 132 9.41 12.43 0.16
N TYR A 133 9.07 12.84 -1.07
CA TYR A 133 8.14 12.09 -1.92
C TYR A 133 8.74 10.79 -2.47
N ASP A 134 10.05 10.73 -2.72
CA ASP A 134 10.77 9.49 -3.08
C ASP A 134 10.65 8.44 -1.97
N ASN A 135 10.96 8.82 -0.72
CA ASN A 135 10.82 7.95 0.44
C ASN A 135 9.37 7.51 0.67
N LEU A 136 8.43 8.44 0.51
CA LEU A 136 7.00 8.14 0.66
C LEU A 136 6.51 7.18 -0.42
N LEU A 137 6.94 7.34 -1.68
CA LEU A 137 6.61 6.42 -2.76
C LEU A 137 7.16 5.02 -2.44
N LYS A 138 8.46 4.92 -2.10
CA LYS A 138 9.12 3.65 -1.79
C LYS A 138 8.45 2.88 -0.66
N ILE A 139 8.19 3.51 0.48
CA ILE A 139 7.50 2.83 1.59
C ILE A 139 6.05 2.49 1.23
N SER A 140 5.36 3.33 0.44
CA SER A 140 3.99 3.06 0.01
C SER A 140 3.89 1.84 -0.90
N LEU A 141 4.88 1.64 -1.77
CA LEU A 141 5.02 0.47 -2.64
C LEU A 141 5.27 -0.82 -1.84
N ILE A 142 6.02 -0.73 -0.73
CA ILE A 142 6.25 -1.85 0.18
C ILE A 142 4.95 -2.21 0.94
N LEU A 143 4.25 -1.22 1.47
CA LEU A 143 3.14 -1.45 2.41
C LEU A 143 1.82 -1.81 1.74
N GLY A 144 1.65 -1.59 0.43
CA GLY A 144 0.42 -1.99 -0.26
C GLY A 144 0.52 -1.99 -1.78
N GLY A 145 -0.64 -2.17 -2.41
CA GLY A 145 -0.77 -2.16 -3.87
C GLY A 145 -1.86 -1.21 -4.36
N ILE A 146 -1.99 -1.12 -5.68
CA ILE A 146 -3.04 -0.34 -6.37
C ILE A 146 -4.10 -1.23 -7.02
N GLY A 147 -5.20 -0.64 -7.46
CA GLY A 147 -6.34 -1.36 -8.02
C GLY A 147 -7.24 -2.11 -7.02
N LYS A 148 -8.13 -2.93 -7.57
CA LYS A 148 -9.00 -3.86 -6.84
C LYS A 148 -8.16 -4.94 -6.17
N ARG A 149 -8.67 -5.42 -5.04
CA ARG A 149 -8.06 -6.52 -4.26
C ARG A 149 -6.62 -6.20 -3.82
N SER A 150 -6.20 -4.93 -3.84
CA SER A 150 -4.86 -4.52 -3.40
C SER A 150 -4.54 -4.84 -1.94
N ARG A 151 -5.57 -4.93 -1.09
CA ARG A 151 -5.46 -5.42 0.29
C ARG A 151 -5.24 -6.92 0.41
N ARG A 152 -5.34 -7.65 -0.69
CA ARG A 152 -5.29 -9.11 -0.82
C ARG A 152 -4.23 -9.50 -1.86
N GLY A 153 -3.10 -8.81 -1.85
CA GLY A 153 -1.93 -9.15 -2.63
C GLY A 153 -1.94 -8.73 -4.10
N CYS A 154 -3.00 -8.12 -4.64
CA CYS A 154 -3.01 -7.66 -6.04
C CYS A 154 -2.36 -6.28 -6.22
N GLY A 155 -1.85 -6.00 -7.41
CA GLY A 155 -1.37 -4.69 -7.82
C GLY A 155 -0.18 -4.19 -7.00
N VAL A 156 0.66 -5.10 -6.51
CA VAL A 156 1.91 -4.77 -5.83
C VAL A 156 2.94 -4.37 -6.88
N PHE A 157 3.65 -3.29 -6.63
CA PHE A 157 4.68 -2.75 -7.51
C PHE A 157 5.99 -2.58 -6.77
N MET A 158 7.11 -2.75 -7.46
CA MET A 158 8.45 -2.51 -6.94
C MET A 158 9.28 -1.69 -7.93
N LEU A 159 10.34 -1.06 -7.42
CA LEU A 159 11.34 -0.41 -8.26
C LEU A 159 12.23 -1.50 -8.87
N GLU A 160 12.44 -1.46 -10.18
CA GLU A 160 13.30 -2.44 -10.87
C GLU A 160 14.77 -2.36 -10.41
N GLU A 161 15.23 -1.16 -10.03
CA GLU A 161 16.59 -0.90 -9.51
C GLU A 161 16.77 -1.30 -8.04
N ASN A 162 15.76 -1.91 -7.39
CA ASN A 162 15.97 -2.38 -6.03
C ASN A 162 17.01 -3.50 -6.04
N ASP A 163 18.19 -3.21 -5.46
CA ASP A 163 19.25 -4.19 -5.25
C ASP A 163 18.66 -5.49 -4.68
N LYS A 164 18.93 -6.59 -5.39
CA LYS A 164 18.58 -7.96 -4.98
C LYS A 164 19.14 -8.29 -3.59
N GLU A 165 20.19 -7.59 -3.18
CA GLU A 165 20.67 -7.55 -1.81
C GLU A 165 20.02 -6.37 -1.08
N CYS A 166 18.92 -6.59 -0.37
CA CYS A 166 18.51 -5.55 0.57
C CYS A 166 17.84 -6.07 1.83
N ASN A 167 18.48 -5.68 2.94
CA ASN A 167 17.95 -5.70 4.27
C ASN A 167 16.69 -4.80 4.32
N LEU A 168 15.53 -5.36 3.97
CA LEU A 168 14.23 -4.68 3.91
C LEU A 168 13.90 -3.95 5.23
N LYS A 169 14.35 -4.50 6.37
CA LYS A 169 14.28 -3.85 7.68
C LYS A 169 14.99 -2.49 7.68
N ASN A 170 16.23 -2.43 7.21
CA ASN A 170 17.00 -1.18 7.13
C ASN A 170 16.39 -0.20 6.14
N GLN A 171 15.87 -0.67 5.00
CA GLN A 171 15.17 0.19 4.05
C GLN A 171 13.93 0.85 4.69
N ILE A 172 13.06 0.05 5.31
CA ILE A 172 11.85 0.56 5.98
C ILE A 172 12.24 1.54 7.09
N LYS A 173 13.25 1.20 7.90
CA LYS A 173 13.75 2.09 8.95
C LYS A 173 14.21 3.44 8.38
N SER A 174 15.04 3.42 7.33
CA SER A 174 15.52 4.63 6.66
C SER A 174 14.37 5.46 6.08
N TYR A 175 13.43 4.83 5.37
CA TYR A 175 12.27 5.53 4.82
C TYR A 175 11.41 6.17 5.92
N MET A 176 11.19 5.48 7.04
CA MET A 176 10.45 6.03 8.18
C MET A 176 11.18 7.18 8.88
N GLU A 177 12.51 7.12 8.99
CA GLU A 177 13.36 8.19 9.52
C GLU A 177 13.28 9.43 8.62
N ASN A 178 13.41 9.25 7.31
CA ASN A 178 13.32 10.33 6.30
C ASN A 178 11.94 10.99 6.25
N LEU A 179 10.89 10.25 6.64
CA LEU A 179 9.53 10.75 6.77
C LEU A 179 9.21 11.30 8.18
N ASN A 180 10.15 11.21 9.14
CA ASN A 180 9.98 11.60 10.54
C ASN A 180 8.79 10.90 11.23
N VAL A 181 8.54 9.64 10.86
CA VAL A 181 7.51 8.78 11.45
C VAL A 181 8.09 7.64 12.29
N ASN A 182 9.40 7.38 12.20
CA ASN A 182 10.10 6.35 12.97
C ASN A 182 9.86 6.44 14.48
N LYS A 183 9.73 7.66 15.03
CA LYS A 183 9.44 7.88 16.46
C LYS A 183 8.16 7.19 16.95
N TYR A 184 7.20 6.96 16.06
CA TYR A 184 5.91 6.33 16.38
C TYR A 184 5.96 4.80 16.42
N TYR A 185 7.05 4.19 15.95
CA TYR A 185 7.16 2.74 15.79
C TYR A 185 8.42 2.20 16.45
N GLU A 186 8.41 0.91 16.73
CA GLU A 186 9.56 0.16 17.22
C GLU A 186 9.54 -1.27 16.70
N PHE A 187 10.73 -1.82 16.44
CA PHE A 187 10.84 -3.23 16.10
C PHE A 187 10.66 -4.05 17.39
N SER A 188 9.52 -4.71 17.52
CA SER A 188 9.13 -5.41 18.75
C SER A 188 9.69 -6.82 18.81
N LYS A 189 9.74 -7.52 17.67
CA LYS A 189 10.17 -8.91 17.60
C LYS A 189 10.87 -9.20 16.28
N GLU A 190 11.90 -10.01 16.38
CA GLU A 190 12.58 -10.60 15.24
C GLU A 190 12.95 -12.03 15.58
N ASN A 191 12.52 -12.98 14.75
CA ASN A 191 12.93 -14.38 14.82
C ASN A 191 13.28 -14.88 13.43
N ASP A 192 13.46 -16.20 13.27
CA ASP A 192 13.84 -16.80 11.99
C ASP A 192 12.72 -16.73 10.95
N LYS A 193 11.46 -16.61 11.39
CA LYS A 193 10.28 -16.62 10.50
C LYS A 193 9.91 -15.23 10.02
N TYR A 194 9.96 -14.23 10.90
CA TYR A 194 9.48 -12.89 10.58
C TYR A 194 10.13 -11.79 11.43
N LEU A 195 9.96 -10.57 10.93
CA LEU A 195 10.24 -9.31 11.61
C LEU A 195 8.92 -8.59 11.90
N GLU A 196 8.82 -7.98 13.07
CA GLU A 196 7.63 -7.28 13.57
C GLU A 196 7.97 -5.85 13.94
N LEU A 197 7.23 -4.91 13.35
CA LEU A 197 7.29 -3.48 13.62
C LEU A 197 5.93 -3.06 14.16
N VAL A 198 5.90 -2.50 15.37
CA VAL A 198 4.65 -2.11 16.05
C VAL A 198 4.63 -0.61 16.27
N ARG A 199 3.45 0.00 16.21
CA ARG A 199 3.25 1.37 16.71
C ARG A 199 3.34 1.36 18.23
N LYS A 200 4.09 2.27 18.84
CA LYS A 200 4.21 2.37 20.31
C LYS A 200 2.90 2.78 20.96
N ASP A 201 2.68 2.35 22.20
CA ASP A 201 1.39 2.47 22.89
C ASP A 201 0.98 3.94 23.14
N GLU A 202 1.91 4.85 23.39
CA GLU A 202 1.62 6.28 23.56
C GLU A 202 1.05 6.95 22.28
N TYR A 203 1.23 6.32 21.12
CA TYR A 203 0.70 6.78 19.83
C TYR A 203 -0.55 6.00 19.39
N ARG A 204 -1.07 5.10 20.23
CA ARG A 204 -2.33 4.38 20.02
C ARG A 204 -3.45 5.07 20.77
N ASN A 205 -4.56 5.36 20.09
CA ASN A 205 -5.74 5.91 20.74
C ASN A 205 -7.02 5.40 20.10
N LYS A 206 -7.86 4.73 20.90
CA LYS A 206 -9.13 4.16 20.46
C LYS A 206 -10.21 5.22 20.14
N LYS A 207 -9.98 6.49 20.47
CA LYS A 207 -10.88 7.60 20.13
C LYS A 207 -10.64 8.14 18.71
N PHE A 208 -9.58 7.71 18.04
CA PHE A 208 -9.28 8.17 16.69
C PHE A 208 -10.29 7.64 15.68
N LYS A 209 -10.84 8.54 14.88
CA LYS A 209 -11.83 8.23 13.84
C LYS A 209 -11.19 8.03 12.46
N TYR A 210 -9.93 7.60 12.42
CA TYR A 210 -9.20 7.32 11.19
C TYR A 210 -8.28 6.09 11.37
N PRO A 211 -8.03 5.31 10.30
CA PRO A 211 -7.16 4.15 10.37
C PRO A 211 -5.69 4.58 10.44
N TYR A 212 -4.91 3.87 11.25
CA TYR A 212 -3.47 4.00 11.36
C TYR A 212 -2.81 2.63 11.45
N ILE A 213 -1.51 2.54 11.16
CA ILE A 213 -0.79 1.27 11.27
C ILE A 213 -0.61 0.91 12.74
N GLU A 214 -1.08 -0.28 13.12
CA GLU A 214 -0.82 -0.87 14.44
C GLU A 214 0.42 -1.75 14.40
N GLU A 215 0.56 -2.54 13.34
CA GLU A 215 1.57 -3.60 13.21
C GLU A 215 1.91 -3.84 11.73
N ILE A 216 3.19 -4.04 11.44
CA ILE A 216 3.71 -4.52 10.17
C ILE A 216 4.52 -5.78 10.46
N ILE A 217 4.19 -6.85 9.76
CA ILE A 217 4.93 -8.11 9.78
C ILE A 217 5.56 -8.32 8.42
N ILE A 218 6.81 -8.72 8.42
CA ILE A 218 7.58 -9.04 7.22
C ILE A 218 8.09 -10.46 7.38
N SER A 219 7.63 -11.37 6.53
CA SER A 219 8.16 -12.73 6.45
C SER A 219 9.64 -12.69 6.06
N LYS A 220 10.45 -13.55 6.67
CA LYS A 220 11.82 -13.84 6.23
C LYS A 220 11.89 -15.03 5.28
N GLU A 221 10.83 -15.81 5.20
CA GLU A 221 10.69 -16.90 4.24
C GLU A 221 10.12 -16.35 2.92
N ALA A 222 10.85 -16.60 1.83
CA ALA A 222 10.40 -16.29 0.48
C ALA A 222 9.46 -17.38 -0.06
N VAL A 223 8.47 -16.98 -0.86
CA VAL A 223 7.49 -17.86 -1.48
C VAL A 223 7.28 -17.48 -2.95
N SER A 224 6.79 -18.43 -3.76
CA SER A 224 6.39 -18.11 -5.13
C SER A 224 5.10 -17.29 -5.16
N GLU A 225 4.87 -16.56 -6.26
CA GLU A 225 3.62 -15.84 -6.50
C GLU A 225 2.36 -16.72 -6.35
N GLU A 226 2.41 -17.94 -6.88
CA GLU A 226 1.31 -18.91 -6.75
C GLU A 226 1.02 -19.25 -5.28
N TYR A 227 2.07 -19.57 -4.51
CA TYR A 227 1.93 -19.92 -3.11
C TYR A 227 1.43 -18.74 -2.27
N PHE A 228 1.89 -17.52 -2.58
CA PHE A 228 1.40 -16.29 -1.97
C PHE A 228 -0.13 -16.13 -2.12
N TYR A 229 -0.65 -16.36 -3.33
CA TYR A 229 -2.09 -16.31 -3.56
C TYR A 229 -2.87 -17.45 -2.88
N ILE A 230 -2.29 -18.66 -2.84
CA ILE A 230 -2.86 -19.80 -2.10
C ILE A 230 -3.02 -19.43 -0.62
N LYS A 231 -1.97 -18.92 0.05
CA LYS A 231 -2.03 -18.53 1.46
C LYS A 231 -3.07 -17.43 1.74
N ILE A 232 -3.20 -16.46 0.84
CA ILE A 232 -4.23 -15.42 0.97
C ILE A 232 -5.62 -16.03 0.88
N LYS A 233 -5.85 -16.97 -0.04
CA LYS A 233 -7.13 -17.67 -0.18
C LYS A 233 -7.43 -18.52 1.05
N GLU A 234 -6.48 -19.32 1.51
CA GLU A 234 -6.60 -20.12 2.74
C GLU A 234 -6.94 -19.25 3.95
N SER A 235 -6.31 -18.09 4.09
CA SER A 235 -6.62 -17.13 5.18
C SER A 235 -8.07 -16.65 5.11
N ILE A 236 -8.58 -16.36 3.91
CA ILE A 236 -9.96 -15.94 3.70
C ILE A 236 -10.94 -17.07 4.02
N ASP A 237 -10.65 -18.29 3.56
CA ASP A 237 -11.50 -19.45 3.78
C ASP A 237 -11.50 -19.86 5.27
N ALA A 238 -10.34 -19.85 5.94
CA ALA A 238 -10.22 -20.13 7.37
C ALA A 238 -11.00 -19.12 8.22
N THR A 239 -10.84 -17.81 7.96
CA THR A 239 -11.60 -16.78 8.68
C THR A 239 -13.10 -16.89 8.45
N ARG A 240 -13.54 -17.28 7.24
CA ARG A 240 -14.96 -17.53 6.95
C ARG A 240 -15.48 -18.74 7.73
N ASN A 241 -14.73 -19.84 7.77
CA ASN A 241 -15.12 -21.07 8.46
C ASN A 241 -15.25 -20.84 9.98
N GLU A 242 -14.32 -20.10 10.57
CA GLU A 242 -14.34 -19.73 11.99
C GLU A 242 -15.26 -18.54 12.30
N LYS A 243 -15.97 -18.00 11.29
CA LYS A 243 -16.89 -16.86 11.38
C LYS A 243 -16.25 -15.60 11.97
N PHE A 244 -14.93 -15.44 11.80
CA PHE A 244 -14.23 -14.22 12.19
C PHE A 244 -14.54 -13.08 11.23
N GLN A 245 -14.85 -11.92 11.78
CA GLN A 245 -15.32 -10.76 11.05
C GLN A 245 -14.54 -9.53 11.49
N TYR A 246 -14.19 -8.71 10.51
CA TYR A 246 -13.58 -7.41 10.73
C TYR A 246 -14.59 -6.26 10.63
N LYS A 247 -15.85 -6.56 10.29
CA LYS A 247 -16.90 -5.57 10.11
C LYS A 247 -18.22 -6.14 10.62
N ASP A 248 -19.04 -5.29 11.21
CA ASP A 248 -20.45 -5.58 11.45
C ASP A 248 -21.20 -5.50 10.10
N TYR A 249 -22.03 -6.49 9.79
CA TYR A 249 -22.88 -6.48 8.60
C TYR A 249 -23.92 -5.35 8.61
N LYS A 250 -24.28 -4.83 9.80
CA LYS A 250 -25.18 -3.68 9.98
C LYS A 250 -24.50 -2.34 9.66
N CYS A 251 -23.18 -2.27 9.78
CA CYS A 251 -22.40 -1.10 9.38
C CYS A 251 -21.95 -1.23 7.93
N GLU A 252 -22.55 -0.44 7.04
CA GLU A 252 -22.31 -0.56 5.60
C GLU A 252 -20.82 -0.48 5.20
N LYS A 253 -20.47 -1.29 4.19
CA LYS A 253 -19.32 -1.15 3.28
C LYS A 253 -17.95 -0.86 3.91
N LEU A 254 -17.68 -1.35 5.12
CA LEU A 254 -16.34 -1.25 5.69
C LEU A 254 -15.30 -2.05 4.90
N ALA A 255 -14.20 -1.36 4.63
CA ALA A 255 -13.01 -1.90 4.05
C ALA A 255 -12.34 -2.89 5.01
N CYS A 256 -11.76 -4.00 4.51
CA CYS A 256 -10.84 -4.81 5.30
C CYS A 256 -9.66 -3.94 5.80
N PRO A 257 -9.37 -3.97 7.11
CA PRO A 257 -8.27 -3.23 7.73
C PRO A 257 -6.93 -4.01 7.71
N VAL A 258 -6.91 -5.23 7.17
CA VAL A 258 -5.67 -6.01 6.98
C VAL A 258 -5.24 -5.92 5.53
N TYR A 259 -4.04 -5.44 5.29
CA TYR A 259 -3.37 -5.52 3.99
C TYR A 259 -2.43 -6.72 4.00
N VAL A 260 -2.48 -7.49 2.92
CA VAL A 260 -1.44 -8.48 2.58
C VAL A 260 -0.80 -8.02 1.29
N THR A 261 0.51 -7.82 1.32
CA THR A 261 1.36 -7.36 0.22
C THR A 261 2.64 -8.21 0.21
N CYS A 262 3.60 -7.91 -0.66
CA CYS A 262 4.86 -8.63 -0.74
C CYS A 262 6.01 -7.73 -1.23
N TYR A 263 7.24 -8.18 -1.05
CA TYR A 263 8.47 -7.57 -1.57
C TYR A 263 9.36 -8.66 -2.17
N GLY A 264 10.28 -8.34 -3.09
CA GLY A 264 11.13 -9.31 -3.80
C GLY A 264 10.88 -9.38 -5.31
N ASP A 265 10.83 -10.56 -5.89
CA ASP A 265 10.47 -10.76 -7.30
C ASP A 265 9.48 -11.92 -7.49
N SER A 266 9.02 -12.19 -8.71
CA SER A 266 7.97 -13.20 -8.96
C SER A 266 8.33 -14.62 -8.48
N ASN A 267 9.63 -14.92 -8.32
CA ASN A 267 10.12 -16.22 -7.85
C ASN A 267 10.31 -16.22 -6.33
N GLU A 268 10.79 -15.11 -5.77
CA GLU A 268 11.06 -14.95 -4.35
C GLU A 268 10.30 -13.75 -3.79
N LEU A 269 9.08 -13.99 -3.31
CA LEU A 269 8.26 -13.01 -2.62
C LEU A 269 8.37 -13.18 -1.12
N TYR A 270 8.63 -12.10 -0.40
CA TYR A 270 8.55 -12.00 1.05
C TYR A 270 7.17 -11.43 1.42
N PRO A 271 6.23 -12.24 1.96
CA PRO A 271 4.92 -11.74 2.36
C PRO A 271 5.02 -10.67 3.46
N ILE A 272 4.19 -9.64 3.34
CA ILE A 272 4.09 -8.56 4.31
C ILE A 272 2.63 -8.42 4.71
N ILE A 273 2.36 -8.34 6.02
CA ILE A 273 1.03 -8.15 6.57
C ILE A 273 1.02 -6.82 7.32
N VAL A 274 0.08 -5.93 6.98
CA VAL A 274 -0.11 -4.66 7.67
C VAL A 274 -1.47 -4.65 8.36
N LYS A 275 -1.45 -4.57 9.69
CA LYS A 275 -2.63 -4.41 10.53
C LYS A 275 -2.93 -2.93 10.71
N LEU A 276 -4.14 -2.51 10.34
CA LEU A 276 -4.62 -1.16 10.62
C LEU A 276 -5.56 -1.15 11.81
N TYR A 277 -5.52 -0.07 12.58
CA TYR A 277 -6.54 0.22 13.57
C TYR A 277 -7.91 0.30 12.88
N ASN A 278 -8.79 -0.58 13.29
CA ASN A 278 -10.16 -0.62 12.79
C ASN A 278 -10.99 0.39 13.59
N THR A 279 -11.43 1.46 12.94
CA THR A 279 -12.23 2.52 13.59
C THR A 279 -13.64 2.05 13.99
N ASN A 280 -14.04 0.86 13.54
CA ASN A 280 -15.30 0.22 13.92
C ASN A 280 -14.98 -1.24 14.32
N GLN A 281 -14.34 -1.38 15.49
CA GLN A 281 -13.82 -2.65 15.99
C GLN A 281 -14.97 -3.66 16.16
N HIS A 282 -15.03 -4.64 15.26
CA HIS A 282 -15.82 -5.84 15.48
C HIS A 282 -15.12 -6.73 16.51
N GLU A 283 -15.88 -7.41 17.37
CA GLU A 283 -15.36 -8.20 18.49
C GLU A 283 -14.34 -9.26 18.05
N THR A 284 -14.55 -9.86 16.87
CA THR A 284 -13.67 -10.90 16.31
C THR A 284 -12.59 -10.35 15.38
N TYR A 285 -12.36 -9.03 15.33
CA TYR A 285 -11.35 -8.43 14.45
C TYR A 285 -9.93 -8.91 14.76
N ASP A 286 -9.55 -8.99 16.04
CA ASP A 286 -8.21 -9.46 16.40
C ASP A 286 -8.02 -10.93 16.04
N ASN A 287 -9.06 -11.77 16.17
CA ASN A 287 -9.01 -13.16 15.73
C ASN A 287 -8.93 -13.28 14.21
N TYR A 288 -9.67 -12.41 13.49
CA TYR A 288 -9.56 -12.27 12.04
C TYR A 288 -8.12 -11.98 11.61
N TYR A 289 -7.47 -11.01 12.25
CA TYR A 289 -6.08 -10.68 11.97
C TYR A 289 -5.11 -11.81 12.34
N LYS A 290 -5.25 -12.40 13.54
CA LYS A 290 -4.42 -13.52 13.99
C LYS A 290 -4.45 -14.69 13.00
N LYS A 291 -5.62 -14.99 12.43
CA LYS A 291 -5.74 -16.07 11.46
C LYS A 291 -5.00 -15.77 10.15
N PHE A 292 -5.03 -14.52 9.68
CA PHE A 292 -4.20 -14.09 8.55
C PHE A 292 -2.70 -14.23 8.86
N LYS A 293 -2.27 -13.79 10.04
CA LYS A 293 -0.88 -13.92 10.51
C LYS A 293 -0.45 -15.39 10.56
N GLU A 294 -1.26 -16.25 11.15
CA GLU A 294 -1.02 -17.69 11.28
C GLU A 294 -0.84 -18.36 9.91
N VAL A 295 -1.79 -18.19 9.00
CA VAL A 295 -1.80 -18.89 7.71
C VAL A 295 -0.69 -18.38 6.79
N ILE A 296 -0.47 -17.07 6.70
CA ILE A 296 0.52 -16.48 5.80
C ILE A 296 1.94 -16.77 6.25
N LEU A 297 2.20 -16.81 7.56
CA LEU A 297 3.53 -17.11 8.11
C LEU A 297 3.77 -18.60 8.36
N CYS A 298 2.80 -19.47 8.04
CA CYS A 298 2.98 -20.90 8.14
C CYS A 298 3.88 -21.38 7.00
N SER A 299 5.00 -22.01 7.38
CA SER A 299 6.01 -22.57 6.47
C SER A 299 5.39 -23.64 5.55
N LYS A 300 6.05 -23.92 4.42
CA LYS A 300 5.71 -25.10 3.61
C LYS A 300 6.03 -26.36 4.41
N GLU A 301 5.02 -27.20 4.67
CA GLU A 301 5.24 -28.60 5.04
C GLU A 301 5.72 -29.40 3.84
#